data_AF-A0A7Y1ULV4-F1
#
_entry.id   AF-A0A7Y1ULV4-F1
#
_cell.length_a   1.000
_cell.length_b   1.000
_cell.length_c   1.000
_cell.angle_alpha   90.00
_cell.angle_beta   90.00
_cell.angle_gamma   90.00
#
_symmetry.space_group_name_H-M   'P 1'
#
loop_
_entity.id
_entity.type
_entity.pdbx_description
1 polymer ?
#
loop_
_entity_poly.entity_id
_entity_poly.type
_entity_poly.pdbx_seq_one_letter_code
_entity_poly.pdbx_strand_id
1 'polypeptide(L)'
;LAEMVGLALSAGLTLSRALHTAAPLIHPVLQREVGRVLRQAARVGLGNALAAATGHGRRFFGSVAHAVVTGAPLAPAVDSFVRETTAERRVVRQEAARRLPVRLMLPLALLILPGFVLLTVGPTVLAALERFVLPQ
;
A
#
# COMPACT_ATOMS: atom_id res chain seq x y z
N LEU A 1 8.94 -2.82 11.79
CA LEU A 1 9.46 -1.81 12.75
C LEU A 1 8.33 -1.17 13.54
N ALA A 2 7.48 -0.34 12.93
CA ALA A 2 6.47 0.44 13.66
C ALA A 2 5.52 -0.43 14.51
N GLU A 3 4.95 -1.50 13.97
CA GLU A 3 4.07 -2.42 14.72
C GLU A 3 4.75 -3.00 15.97
N MET A 4 5.99 -3.48 15.83
CA MET A 4 6.74 -4.05 16.95
C MET A 4 7.10 -3.01 18.01
N VAL A 5 7.47 -1.78 17.57
CA VAL A 5 7.74 -0.68 18.49
C VAL A 5 6.47 -0.30 19.23
N GLY A 6 5.32 -0.26 18.54
CA GLY A 6 4.01 -0.03 19.15
C GLY A 6 3.69 -1.08 20.20
N LEU A 7 3.85 -2.36 19.88
CA LEU A 7 3.63 -3.46 20.82
C LEU A 7 4.54 -3.36 22.06
N ALA A 8 5.83 -3.10 21.85
CA ALA A 8 6.79 -2.93 22.94
C ALA A 8 6.45 -1.73 23.85
N LEU A 9 6.05 -0.59 23.26
CA LEU A 9 5.60 0.58 24.02
C LEU A 9 4.34 0.26 24.85
N SER A 10 3.37 -0.45 24.26
CA SER A 10 2.17 -0.91 24.98
C SER A 10 2.48 -1.91 26.09
N ALA A 11 3.57 -2.66 25.97
CA ALA A 11 4.10 -3.54 27.01
C ALA A 11 4.95 -2.78 28.08
N GLY A 12 4.99 -1.45 28.02
CA GLY A 12 5.69 -0.61 29.00
C GLY A 12 7.18 -0.42 28.75
N LEU A 13 7.70 -0.85 27.59
CA LEU A 13 9.10 -0.58 27.25
C LEU A 13 9.27 0.89 26.89
N THR A 14 10.43 1.47 27.23
CA THR A 14 10.82 2.78 26.73
C THR A 14 11.09 2.73 25.23
N LEU A 15 10.96 3.87 24.54
CA LEU A 15 11.17 3.95 23.09
C LEU A 15 12.55 3.44 22.65
N SER A 16 13.62 3.81 23.36
CA SER A 16 14.97 3.31 23.06
C SER A 16 15.07 1.79 23.16
N ARG A 17 14.41 1.19 24.16
CA ARG A 17 14.41 -0.26 24.36
C ARG A 17 13.51 -0.96 23.34
N ALA A 18 12.35 -0.39 23.01
CA ALA A 18 11.49 -0.86 21.93
C ALA A 18 12.21 -0.87 20.58
N LEU A 19 12.96 0.18 20.24
CA LEU A 19 13.80 0.25 19.03
C LEU A 19 14.91 -0.80 19.04
N HIS A 20 15.60 -0.98 20.17
CA HIS A 20 16.63 -2.01 20.31
C HIS A 20 16.05 -3.43 20.18
N THR A 21 14.88 -3.70 20.76
CA THR A 21 14.20 -5.00 20.66
C THR A 21 13.72 -5.27 19.23
N ALA A 22 13.32 -4.23 18.49
CA ALA A 22 12.88 -4.36 17.10
C ALA A 22 14.03 -4.47 16.09
N ALA A 23 15.20 -3.92 16.39
CA ALA A 23 16.36 -3.88 15.49
C ALA A 23 16.80 -5.23 14.89
N PRO A 24 16.86 -6.36 15.63
CA PRO A 24 17.26 -7.65 15.06
C PRO A 24 16.22 -8.29 14.14
N LEU A 25 14.98 -7.81 14.16
CA LEU A 25 13.84 -8.42 13.44
C LEU A 25 13.46 -7.64 12.18
N ILE A 26 14.23 -6.61 11.82
CA ILE A 26 13.98 -5.75 10.67
C ILE A 26 15.07 -5.91 9.60
N HIS A 27 14.78 -5.42 8.39
CA HIS A 27 15.73 -5.45 7.27
C HIS A 27 17.07 -4.78 7.63
N PRO A 28 18.24 -5.29 7.19
CA PRO A 28 19.57 -4.80 7.58
C PRO A 28 19.82 -3.31 7.29
N VAL A 29 19.17 -2.75 6.26
CA VAL A 29 19.24 -1.30 5.98
C VAL A 29 18.62 -0.49 7.11
N LEU A 30 17.43 -0.87 7.55
CA LEU A 30 16.71 -0.18 8.62
C LEU A 30 17.34 -0.44 9.99
N GLN A 31 17.91 -1.63 10.20
CA GLN A 31 18.70 -1.95 11.39
C GLN A 31 19.89 -0.98 11.55
N ARG A 32 20.61 -0.69 10.47
CA ARG A 32 21.70 0.30 10.48
C ARG A 32 21.20 1.70 10.80
N GLU A 33 20.05 2.11 10.24
CA GLU A 33 19.43 3.40 10.54
C GLU A 33 19.03 3.51 12.03
N VAL A 34 18.35 2.50 12.59
CA VAL A 34 18.02 2.45 14.03
C VAL A 34 19.29 2.53 14.88
N GLY A 35 20.34 1.79 14.53
CA GLY A 35 21.62 1.84 15.23
C GLY A 35 22.27 3.23 15.19
N ARG A 36 22.19 3.96 14.07
CA ARG A 36 22.68 5.35 13.98
C ARG A 36 21.87 6.27 14.88
N VAL A 37 20.54 6.18 14.84
CA VAL A 37 19.65 6.98 15.68
C VAL A 37 19.95 6.76 17.15
N LEU A 38 20.06 5.52 17.61
CA LEU A 38 20.34 5.21 19.02
C LEU A 38 21.72 5.72 19.46
N ARG A 39 22.75 5.59 18.62
CA ARG A 39 24.09 6.15 18.90
C ARG A 39 24.07 7.67 18.96
N GLN A 40 23.32 8.32 18.08
CA GLN A 40 23.19 9.77 18.04
C GLN A 40 22.36 10.28 19.22
N ALA A 41 21.34 9.52 19.65
CA ALA A 41 20.50 9.85 20.80
C ALA A 41 21.31 9.98 22.09
N ALA A 42 22.38 9.18 22.24
CA ALA A 42 23.30 9.30 23.37
C ALA A 42 24.07 10.65 23.42
N ARG A 43 24.14 11.37 22.30
CA ARG A 43 24.86 12.65 22.18
C ARG A 43 23.95 13.86 22.19
N VAL A 44 22.81 13.79 21.50
CA VAL A 44 21.93 14.96 21.26
C VAL A 44 20.52 14.80 21.82
N GLY A 45 20.24 13.68 22.49
CA GLY A 45 18.91 13.30 22.95
C GLY A 45 18.08 12.59 21.87
N LEU A 46 17.11 11.79 22.32
CA LEU A 46 16.34 10.90 21.46
C LEU A 46 15.47 11.65 20.44
N GLY A 47 14.80 12.74 20.85
CA GLY A 47 13.95 13.54 19.97
C GLY A 47 14.73 14.14 18.79
N ASN A 48 15.86 14.78 19.08
CA ASN A 48 16.73 15.38 18.06
C ASN A 48 17.36 14.32 17.15
N ALA A 49 17.79 13.18 17.69
CA ALA A 49 18.35 12.09 16.90
C ALA A 49 17.32 11.46 15.94
N LEU A 50 16.07 11.33 16.38
CA LEU A 50 14.96 10.87 15.54
C LEU A 50 14.59 11.91 14.47
N ALA A 51 14.55 13.19 14.83
CA ALA A 51 14.24 14.28 13.90
C ALA A 51 15.31 14.42 12.80
N ALA A 52 16.58 14.20 13.14
CA ALA A 52 17.70 14.22 12.20
C ALA A 52 17.85 12.92 11.39
N ALA A 53 17.02 11.91 11.64
CA ALA A 53 17.14 10.62 10.97
C ALA A 53 16.80 10.73 9.48
N THR A 54 17.66 10.16 8.64
CA THR A 54 17.49 10.12 7.18
C THR A 54 17.40 8.68 6.70
N GLY A 55 16.96 8.50 5.46
CA GLY A 55 16.82 7.18 4.82
C GLY A 55 15.39 6.64 4.83
N HIS A 56 15.27 5.32 4.83
CA HIS A 56 14.00 4.60 4.63
C HIS A 56 13.06 4.76 5.83
N GLY A 57 13.61 4.84 7.03
CA GLY A 57 12.87 5.04 8.27
C GLY A 57 12.47 6.50 8.55
N ARG A 58 12.85 7.47 7.71
CA ARG A 58 12.68 8.92 7.99
C ARG A 58 11.25 9.30 8.39
N ARG A 59 10.22 8.81 7.67
CA ARG A 59 8.82 9.14 7.99
C ARG A 59 8.43 8.64 9.39
N PHE A 60 8.84 7.42 9.73
CA PHE A 60 8.58 6.83 11.04
C PHE A 60 9.35 7.56 12.16
N PHE A 61 10.65 7.81 11.97
CA PHE A 61 11.44 8.51 12.98
C PHE A 61 10.95 9.94 13.18
N GLY A 62 10.57 10.64 12.12
CA GLY A 62 10.00 11.99 12.20
C GLY A 62 8.68 12.05 12.98
N SER A 63 7.75 11.12 12.74
CA SER A 63 6.48 11.09 13.48
C SER A 63 6.71 10.83 14.98
N VAL A 64 7.61 9.91 15.31
CA VAL A 64 7.97 9.60 16.69
C VAL A 64 8.76 10.75 17.33
N ALA A 65 9.65 11.41 16.59
CA ALA A 65 10.40 12.58 17.06
C ALA A 65 9.45 13.70 17.51
N HIS A 66 8.40 13.97 16.72
CA HIS A 66 7.41 14.97 17.06
C HIS A 66 6.72 14.65 18.38
N ALA A 67 6.34 13.40 18.61
CA ALA A 67 5.74 12.97 19.88
C ALA A 67 6.73 13.08 21.06
N VAL A 68 8.01 12.74 20.85
CA VAL A 68 9.06 12.91 21.88
C VAL A 68 9.25 14.39 22.25
N VAL A 69 9.27 15.29 21.27
CA VAL A 69 9.49 16.74 21.51
C VAL A 69 8.28 17.40 22.15
N THR A 70 7.07 17.02 21.75
CA THR A 70 5.82 17.58 22.29
C THR A 70 5.37 16.94 23.60
N GLY A 71 5.99 15.83 24.01
CA GLY A 71 5.54 15.04 25.15
C GLY A 71 4.25 14.26 24.90
N ALA A 72 3.80 14.16 23.64
CA ALA A 72 2.61 13.40 23.29
C ALA A 72 2.81 11.89 23.52
N PRO A 73 1.72 11.15 23.83
CA PRO A 73 1.78 9.71 24.01
C PRO A 73 2.39 8.97 22.79
N LEU A 74 3.48 8.22 23.02
CA LEU A 74 4.23 7.56 21.95
C LEU A 74 3.48 6.38 21.31
N ALA A 75 2.79 5.55 22.12
CA ALA A 75 2.07 4.40 21.60
C ALA A 75 0.95 4.80 20.61
N PRO A 76 0.07 5.78 20.92
CA PRO A 76 -0.88 6.32 19.94
C PRO A 76 -0.24 6.94 18.70
N ALA A 77 0.91 7.62 18.83
CA ALA A 77 1.63 8.19 17.68
C ALA A 77 2.15 7.10 16.73
N VAL A 78 2.69 6.01 17.28
CA VAL A 78 3.15 4.85 16.50
C VAL A 78 1.97 4.10 15.87
N ASP A 79 0.87 3.91 16.60
CA ASP A 79 -0.35 3.28 16.08
C ASP A 79 -0.94 4.07 14.90
N SER A 80 -1.00 5.40 15.03
CA SER A 80 -1.44 6.30 13.96
C SER A 80 -0.60 6.13 12.70
N PHE A 81 0.73 6.05 12.84
CA PHE A 81 1.64 5.80 11.73
C PHE A 81 1.43 4.42 11.08
N VAL A 82 1.21 3.37 11.88
CA VAL A 82 0.90 2.02 11.37
C VAL A 82 -0.42 2.04 10.58
N ARG A 83 -1.45 2.71 11.10
CA ARG A 83 -2.76 2.82 10.43
C ARG A 83 -2.65 3.57 9.11
N GLU A 84 -1.94 4.69 9.09
CA GLU A 84 -1.73 5.50 7.88
C GLU A 84 -0.97 4.70 6.81
N THR A 85 0.16 4.10 7.17
CA THR A 85 0.96 3.31 6.22
C THR A 85 0.24 2.04 5.71
N THR A 86 -0.62 1.44 6.54
CA THR A 86 -1.45 0.31 6.12
C THR A 86 -2.57 0.76 5.18
N ALA A 87 -3.18 1.93 5.42
CA ALA A 87 -4.18 2.52 4.55
C ALA A 87 -3.59 2.88 3.18
N GLU A 88 -2.42 3.53 3.13
CA GLU A 88 -1.68 3.83 1.89
C GLU A 88 -1.46 2.56 1.04
N ARG A 89 -1.03 1.45 1.67
CA ARG A 89 -0.85 0.15 1.00
C ARG A 89 -2.15 -0.42 0.45
N ARG A 90 -3.29 -0.19 1.11
CA ARG A 90 -4.62 -0.64 0.63
C ARG A 90 -5.08 0.18 -0.57
N VAL A 91 -4.86 1.49 -0.57
CA VAL A 91 -5.21 2.38 -1.69
C VAL A 91 -4.47 1.97 -2.96
N VAL A 92 -3.15 1.71 -2.88
CA VAL A 92 -2.36 1.26 -4.05
C VAL A 92 -2.92 -0.05 -4.65
N ARG A 93 -3.39 -0.97 -3.80
CA ARG A 93 -4.03 -2.22 -4.26
C ARG A 93 -5.42 -1.98 -4.89
N GLN A 94 -6.16 -1.00 -4.38
CA GLN A 94 -7.49 -0.63 -4.89
C GLN A 94 -7.42 0.15 -6.21
N GLU A 95 -6.38 0.95 -6.42
CA GLU A 95 -6.14 1.64 -7.70
C GLU A 95 -5.85 0.66 -8.84
N ALA A 96 -5.12 -0.43 -8.55
CA ALA A 96 -4.96 -1.53 -9.50
C ALA A 96 -6.30 -2.19 -9.86
N ALA A 97 -7.20 -2.34 -8.89
CA ALA A 97 -8.52 -2.92 -9.09
C ALA A 97 -9.46 -2.02 -9.91
N ARG A 98 -9.37 -0.68 -9.78
CA ARG A 98 -10.18 0.28 -10.55
C ARG A 98 -9.89 0.29 -12.06
N ARG A 99 -8.79 -0.31 -12.51
CA ARG A 99 -8.48 -0.45 -13.95
C ARG A 99 -9.10 -1.71 -14.60
N LEU A 100 -9.64 -2.64 -13.81
CA LEU A 100 -10.23 -3.90 -14.31
C LEU A 100 -11.58 -3.70 -15.03
N PRO A 101 -12.54 -2.89 -14.53
CA PRO A 101 -13.86 -2.78 -15.16
C PRO A 101 -13.78 -2.22 -16.58
N VAL A 102 -12.91 -1.24 -16.81
CA VAL A 102 -12.75 -0.58 -18.11
C VAL A 102 -12.16 -1.53 -19.17
N ARG A 103 -11.26 -2.44 -18.76
CA ARG A 103 -10.70 -3.47 -19.65
C ARG A 103 -11.68 -4.59 -19.99
N LEU A 104 -12.73 -4.80 -19.17
CA LEU A 104 -13.75 -5.81 -19.42
C LEU A 104 -14.97 -5.26 -20.18
N MET A 105 -15.28 -3.97 -20.04
CA MET A 105 -16.37 -3.32 -20.79
C MET A 105 -16.10 -3.27 -22.30
N LEU A 106 -14.86 -3.01 -22.72
CA LEU A 106 -14.48 -2.93 -24.13
C LEU A 106 -14.69 -4.27 -24.90
N PRO A 107 -14.17 -5.43 -24.45
CA PRO A 107 -14.40 -6.70 -25.14
C PRO A 107 -15.86 -7.14 -25.09
N LEU A 108 -16.60 -6.86 -24.01
CA LEU A 108 -18.01 -7.21 -23.92
C LEU A 108 -18.86 -6.41 -24.94
N ALA A 109 -18.60 -5.10 -25.07
CA ALA A 109 -19.26 -4.26 -26.06
C ALA A 109 -18.89 -4.67 -27.50
N LEU A 110 -17.61 -5.03 -27.73
CA LEU A 110 -17.14 -5.54 -29.02
C LEU A 110 -17.73 -6.92 -29.38
N LEU A 111 -18.24 -7.68 -28.40
CA LEU A 111 -18.84 -9.00 -28.62
C LEU A 111 -20.37 -8.96 -28.81
N ILE A 112 -21.03 -7.93 -28.25
CA ILE A 112 -22.48 -7.71 -28.46
C ILE A 112 -22.76 -7.24 -29.90
N LEU A 113 -21.94 -6.34 -30.44
CA LEU A 113 -22.10 -5.79 -31.80
C LEU A 113 -22.12 -6.88 -32.91
N PRO A 114 -21.14 -7.82 -32.99
CA PRO A 114 -21.17 -8.86 -34.00
C PRO A 114 -22.32 -9.84 -33.81
N GLY A 115 -22.68 -10.16 -32.56
CA GLY A 115 -23.85 -11.00 -32.27
C GLY A 115 -25.16 -10.36 -32.77
N PHE A 116 -25.33 -9.06 -32.57
CA PHE A 116 -26.50 -8.31 -33.03
C PHE A 116 -26.59 -8.22 -34.56
N VAL A 117 -25.45 -7.96 -35.23
CA VAL A 117 -25.37 -7.97 -36.69
C VAL A 117 -25.74 -9.36 -37.23
N LEU A 118 -25.24 -10.42 -36.61
CA LEU A 118 -25.52 -11.79 -37.03
C LEU A 118 -27.00 -12.17 -36.81
N LEU A 119 -27.62 -11.72 -35.71
CA LEU A 119 -29.05 -11.94 -35.44
C LEU A 119 -29.97 -11.17 -36.40
N THR A 120 -29.56 -9.96 -36.81
CA THR A 120 -30.38 -9.09 -37.67
C THR A 120 -30.22 -9.42 -39.15
N VAL A 121 -28.98 -9.65 -39.60
CA VAL A 121 -28.63 -9.88 -41.02
C VAL A 121 -28.62 -11.37 -41.37
N GLY A 122 -28.40 -12.25 -40.38
CA GLY A 122 -28.32 -13.70 -40.57
C GLY A 122 -29.52 -14.31 -41.30
N PRO A 123 -30.78 -14.00 -40.93
CA PRO A 123 -31.95 -14.54 -41.63
C PRO A 123 -32.01 -14.11 -43.10
N THR A 124 -31.62 -12.86 -43.39
CA THR A 124 -31.60 -12.32 -44.77
C THR A 124 -30.56 -13.03 -45.63
N VAL A 125 -29.38 -13.30 -45.08
CA VAL A 125 -28.32 -14.04 -45.77
C VAL A 125 -28.71 -15.51 -45.99
N LEU A 126 -29.33 -16.14 -44.98
CA LEU A 126 -29.79 -17.54 -45.08
C LEU A 126 -30.86 -17.68 -46.18
N ALA A 127 -31.85 -16.79 -46.20
CA ALA A 127 -32.90 -16.77 -47.22
C ALA A 127 -32.34 -16.49 -48.65
N ALA A 128 -31.29 -15.68 -48.76
CA ALA A 128 -30.62 -15.44 -50.04
C ALA A 128 -29.86 -16.70 -50.51
N LEU A 129 -29.15 -17.40 -49.61
CA LEU A 129 -28.42 -18.62 -49.95
C LEU A 129 -29.35 -19.76 -50.35
N GLU A 130 -30.47 -19.97 -49.65
CA GLU A 130 -31.47 -20.98 -50.03
C GLU A 130 -32.01 -20.75 -51.45
N ARG A 131 -32.23 -19.47 -51.81
CA ARG A 131 -32.68 -19.08 -53.15
C ARG A 131 -31.63 -19.32 -54.24
N PHE A 132 -30.34 -19.28 -53.91
CA PHE A 132 -29.24 -19.58 -54.86
C PHE A 132 -28.91 -21.07 -54.95
N VAL A 133 -29.08 -21.84 -53.87
CA VAL A 133 -28.73 -23.27 -53.80
C VAL A 133 -29.86 -24.17 -54.35
N LEU A 134 -31.11 -23.71 -54.34
CA LEU A 134 -32.20 -24.33 -55.11
C LEU A 134 -32.55 -23.46 -56.33
N PRO A 135 -31.80 -23.56 -57.44
CA PRO A 135 -32.30 -23.08 -58.71
C PRO A 135 -33.47 -23.98 -59.10
N GLN A 136 -34.68 -23.41 -59.13
CA GLN A 136 -35.84 -24.00 -59.80
C GLN A 136 -35.55 -24.05 -61.30
#